data_AF-A0A0J5FQW4-F1
#
_entry.id   AF-A0A0J5FQW4-F1
#
_cell.length_a   1.000
_cell.length_b   1.000
_cell.length_c   1.000
_cell.angle_alpha   90.00
_cell.angle_beta   90.00
_cell.angle_gamma   90.00
#
_symmetry.space_group_name_H-M   'P 1'
#
loop_
_entity.id
_entity.type
_entity.pdbx_description
1 polymer ?
#
loop_
_entity_poly.entity_id
_entity_poly.type
_entity_poly.pdbx_seq_one_letter_code
_entity_poly.pdbx_strand_id
1 'polypeptide(L)'
;MTNKDAIREVFEKFLLTEFRFFENALEKDGDGTYFNMSAQNYWEVFQAGWKASRENIEIELPKSHTMSEFSEQRNHPDIQERMIARDETLEECWNFIAQQGFEVKESQK
;
A
#
# COMPACT_ATOMS: atom_id res chain seq x y z
N MET A 1 -13.46 -4.53 -7.33
CA MET A 1 -12.21 -3.85 -7.71
C MET A 1 -11.08 -4.49 -6.96
N THR A 2 -10.15 -5.08 -7.69
CA THR A 2 -8.90 -5.61 -7.12
C THR A 2 -7.87 -4.49 -7.04
N ASN A 3 -6.85 -4.61 -6.18
CA ASN A 3 -5.79 -3.60 -6.03
C ASN A 3 -5.09 -3.29 -7.39
N LYS A 4 -5.05 -4.25 -8.32
CA LYS A 4 -4.55 -4.05 -9.70
C LYS A 4 -5.36 -3.04 -10.51
N ASP A 5 -6.67 -2.98 -10.32
CA ASP A 5 -7.54 -2.05 -11.05
C ASP A 5 -7.28 -0.61 -10.60
N ALA A 6 -7.07 -0.40 -9.30
CA ALA A 6 -6.77 0.92 -8.73
C ALA A 6 -5.42 1.48 -9.19
N ILE A 7 -4.37 0.65 -9.25
CA ILE A 7 -3.04 1.08 -9.73
C ILE A 7 -3.09 1.48 -11.21
N ARG A 8 -3.86 0.73 -12.00
CA ARG A 8 -4.05 1.03 -13.42
C ARG A 8 -4.80 2.36 -13.62
N GLU A 9 -5.84 2.64 -12.83
CA GLU A 9 -6.52 3.93 -12.87
C GLU A 9 -5.60 5.11 -12.53
N VAL A 10 -4.69 4.95 -11.56
CA VAL A 10 -3.71 5.99 -11.20
C VAL A 10 -2.75 6.25 -12.36
N PHE A 11 -2.26 5.19 -12.99
CA PHE A 11 -1.40 5.30 -14.18
C PHE A 11 -2.11 6.01 -15.34
N GLU A 12 -3.36 5.64 -15.63
CA GLU A 12 -4.13 6.24 -16.71
C GLU A 12 -4.37 7.74 -16.47
N LYS A 13 -4.76 8.11 -15.24
CA LYS A 13 -4.90 9.52 -14.85
C LYS A 13 -3.60 10.29 -15.06
N PHE A 14 -2.47 9.72 -14.65
CA PHE A 14 -1.15 10.34 -14.83
C PHE A 14 -0.81 10.58 -16.31
N LEU A 15 -1.08 9.63 -17.21
CA LEU A 15 -0.87 9.83 -18.65
C LEU A 15 -1.78 10.93 -19.23
N LEU A 16 -3.03 11.01 -18.77
CA LEU A 16 -3.97 12.04 -19.22
C LEU A 16 -3.58 13.43 -18.70
N THR A 17 -3.13 13.57 -17.45
CA THR A 17 -2.82 14.87 -16.85
C THR A 17 -1.43 15.38 -17.21
N GLU A 18 -0.40 14.55 -17.05
CA GLU A 18 1.00 14.99 -17.18
C GLU A 18 1.51 14.85 -18.61
N PHE A 19 1.15 13.75 -19.28
CA PHE A 19 1.59 13.48 -20.65
C PHE A 19 0.58 13.92 -21.71
N ARG A 20 -0.59 14.42 -21.28
CA ARG A 20 -1.67 14.91 -22.15
C ARG A 20 -2.09 13.90 -23.22
N PHE A 21 -2.09 12.62 -22.86
CA PHE A 21 -2.66 11.60 -23.73
C PHE A 21 -4.16 11.89 -23.92
N PHE A 22 -4.67 11.51 -25.08
CA PHE A 22 -6.10 11.50 -25.33
C PHE A 22 -6.71 10.23 -24.72
N GLU A 23 -7.97 10.28 -24.27
CA GLU A 23 -8.63 9.11 -23.68
C GLU A 23 -8.67 7.90 -24.62
N ASN A 24 -8.86 8.13 -25.92
CA ASN A 24 -8.81 7.08 -26.94
C ASN A 24 -7.42 6.44 -27.12
N ALA A 25 -6.35 7.12 -26.70
CA ALA A 25 -5.01 6.54 -26.67
C ALA A 25 -4.85 5.50 -25.54
N LEU A 26 -5.82 5.40 -24.62
CA LEU A 26 -5.85 4.42 -23.54
C LEU A 26 -6.89 3.30 -23.78
N GLU A 27 -7.41 3.21 -25.01
CA GLU A 27 -8.25 2.09 -25.46
C GLU A 27 -7.47 0.78 -25.40
N LYS A 28 -8.16 -0.30 -25.04
CA LYS A 28 -7.57 -1.61 -24.76
C LYS A 28 -8.17 -2.68 -25.65
N ASP A 29 -7.36 -3.65 -26.00
CA ASP A 29 -7.80 -4.88 -26.65
C ASP A 29 -8.52 -5.80 -25.65
N GLY A 30 -9.14 -6.87 -26.16
CA GLY A 30 -9.95 -7.80 -25.35
C GLY A 30 -9.18 -8.56 -24.26
N ASP A 31 -7.85 -8.56 -24.32
CA ASP A 31 -6.94 -9.13 -23.31
C ASP A 31 -6.47 -8.09 -22.27
N GLY A 32 -6.84 -6.81 -22.43
CA GLY A 32 -6.53 -5.72 -21.52
C GLY A 32 -5.17 -5.05 -21.74
N THR A 33 -4.49 -5.29 -22.87
CA THR A 33 -3.35 -4.48 -23.33
C THR A 33 -3.81 -3.19 -23.99
N TYR A 34 -3.04 -2.11 -23.85
CA TYR A 34 -3.35 -0.87 -24.56
C TYR A 34 -3.08 -1.02 -26.06
N PHE A 35 -4.05 -0.63 -26.88
CA PHE A 35 -3.90 -0.60 -28.34
C PHE A 35 -2.77 0.35 -28.77
N ASN A 36 -2.59 1.45 -28.03
CA ASN A 36 -1.48 2.37 -28.22
C ASN A 36 -0.18 1.80 -27.64
N MET A 37 0.77 1.48 -28.52
CA MET A 37 2.08 0.92 -28.11
C MET A 37 2.84 1.80 -27.11
N SER A 38 2.75 3.13 -27.20
CA SER A 38 3.41 4.02 -26.24
C SER A 38 2.78 3.89 -24.86
N ALA A 39 1.44 3.88 -24.77
CA ALA A 39 0.74 3.67 -23.50
C ALA A 39 1.07 2.28 -22.91
N GLN A 40 1.13 1.25 -23.74
CA GLN A 40 1.53 -0.10 -23.31
C GLN A 40 2.97 -0.14 -22.77
N ASN A 41 3.93 0.47 -23.46
CA ASN A 41 5.31 0.53 -23.01
C ASN A 41 5.44 1.30 -21.68
N TYR A 42 4.75 2.43 -21.54
CA TYR A 42 4.73 3.18 -20.27
C TYR A 42 4.10 2.35 -19.15
N TRP A 43 3.05 1.58 -19.44
CA TRP A 43 2.39 0.73 -18.45
C TRP A 43 3.33 -0.37 -17.94
N GLU A 44 4.08 -1.02 -18.82
CA GLU A 44 5.04 -2.07 -18.45
C GLU A 44 6.16 -1.51 -17.57
N VAL A 45 6.72 -0.35 -17.93
CA VAL A 45 7.76 0.33 -17.13
C VAL A 45 7.20 0.78 -15.79
N PHE A 46 6.00 1.37 -15.76
CA PHE A 46 5.34 1.79 -14.53
C PHE A 46 5.07 0.60 -13.61
N GLN A 47 4.56 -0.50 -14.15
CA GLN A 47 4.30 -1.72 -13.40
C GLN A 47 5.61 -2.34 -12.84
N ALA A 48 6.67 -2.36 -13.63
CA ALA A 48 7.99 -2.83 -13.18
C ALA A 48 8.56 -1.94 -12.07
N GLY A 49 8.48 -0.61 -12.22
CA GLY A 49 8.92 0.35 -11.21
C GLY A 49 8.10 0.26 -9.92
N TRP A 50 6.78 0.14 -10.04
CA TRP A 50 5.88 -0.06 -8.91
C TRP A 50 6.18 -1.36 -8.17
N LYS A 51 6.35 -2.47 -8.90
CA LYS A 51 6.74 -3.76 -8.33
C LYS A 51 8.09 -3.67 -7.62
N ALA A 52 9.10 -3.08 -8.27
CA ALA A 52 10.43 -2.90 -7.68
C ALA A 52 10.42 -1.99 -6.44
N SER A 53 9.57 -0.96 -6.41
CA SER A 53 9.40 -0.12 -5.22
C SER A 53 8.77 -0.87 -4.05
N ARG A 54 7.88 -1.82 -4.32
CA ARG A 54 7.23 -2.63 -3.29
C ARG A 54 8.10 -3.78 -2.82
N GLU A 55 8.89 -4.36 -3.70
CA GLU A 55 9.87 -5.42 -3.36
C GLU A 55 11.07 -4.89 -2.55
N ASN A 56 11.32 -3.56 -2.55
CA ASN A 56 12.43 -2.95 -1.82
C ASN A 56 12.01 -2.11 -0.60
N ILE A 57 10.72 -1.98 -0.30
CA ILE A 57 10.23 -1.22 0.85
C ILE A 57 9.64 -2.20 1.85
N GLU A 58 10.51 -2.73 2.72
CA GLU A 58 10.11 -3.38 3.95
C GLU A 58 9.88 -2.30 5.00
N ILE A 59 8.67 -2.23 5.54
CA ILE A 59 8.35 -1.32 6.64
C ILE A 59 8.33 -2.13 7.92
N GLU A 60 9.30 -1.88 8.79
CA GLU A 60 9.31 -2.41 10.15
C GLU A 60 8.43 -1.54 11.04
N LEU A 61 7.35 -2.12 11.56
CA LEU A 61 6.52 -1.47 12.57
C LEU A 61 6.84 -2.00 13.97
N PRO A 62 6.65 -1.18 15.02
CA PRO A 62 6.82 -1.61 16.41
C PRO A 62 5.94 -2.81 16.75
N LYS A 63 6.46 -3.70 17.60
CA LYS A 63 5.68 -4.81 18.18
C LYS A 63 4.48 -4.32 18.96
N SER A 64 3.32 -4.95 18.73
CA SER A 64 2.17 -4.85 19.63
C SER A 64 2.50 -5.50 20.98
N HIS A 65 1.94 -5.00 22.07
CA HIS A 65 2.11 -5.70 23.35
C HIS A 65 1.18 -6.91 23.43
N THR A 66 1.61 -7.94 24.13
CA THR A 66 0.79 -9.12 24.42
C THR A 66 -0.03 -8.92 25.69
N MET A 67 -1.24 -9.49 25.80
CA MET A 67 -2.09 -9.43 27.01
C MET A 67 -1.36 -9.76 28.33
N SER A 68 -0.31 -10.59 28.29
CA SER A 68 0.54 -10.86 29.45
C SER A 68 1.41 -9.66 29.89
N GLU A 69 1.95 -8.88 28.95
CA GLU A 69 2.71 -7.65 29.25
C GLU A 69 1.82 -6.57 29.91
N PHE A 70 0.53 -6.54 29.58
CA PHE A 70 -0.44 -5.65 30.25
C PHE A 70 -0.74 -6.06 31.70
N SER A 71 -0.56 -7.34 32.03
CA SER A 71 -0.91 -7.89 33.35
C SER A 71 0.11 -7.54 34.44
N GLU A 72 1.36 -7.25 34.06
CA GLU A 72 2.42 -6.85 34.99
C GLU A 72 2.33 -5.38 35.42
N GLN A 73 1.69 -4.52 34.61
CA GLN A 73 1.50 -3.08 34.91
C GLN A 73 0.13 -2.76 35.56
N ARG A 74 -0.44 -3.73 36.28
CA ARG A 74 -1.83 -3.76 36.80
C ARG A 74 -2.28 -2.63 37.72
N ASN A 75 -1.41 -1.71 38.14
CA ASN A 75 -1.74 -0.71 39.16
C ASN A 75 -2.08 0.69 38.61
N HIS A 76 -2.11 0.88 37.29
CA HIS A 76 -2.35 2.18 36.67
C HIS A 76 -3.31 2.07 35.47
N PRO A 77 -4.62 2.27 35.69
CA PRO A 77 -5.65 2.20 34.63
C PRO A 77 -5.37 3.14 33.45
N ASP A 78 -4.76 4.30 33.73
CA ASP A 78 -4.34 5.30 32.75
C ASP A 78 -3.19 4.81 31.84
N ILE A 79 -2.35 3.90 32.34
CA ILE A 79 -1.30 3.27 31.53
C ILE A 79 -1.90 2.21 30.62
N GLN A 80 -2.89 1.44 31.09
CA GLN A 80 -3.59 0.44 30.26
C GLN A 80 -4.34 1.07 29.09
N GLU A 81 -5.11 2.14 29.33
CA GLU A 81 -5.84 2.85 28.26
C GLU A 81 -4.90 3.42 27.20
N ARG A 82 -3.78 4.04 27.62
CA ARG A 82 -2.79 4.60 26.68
C ARG A 82 -2.10 3.51 25.85
N MET A 83 -1.87 2.34 26.42
CA MET A 83 -1.24 1.22 25.71
C MET A 83 -2.21 0.53 24.75
N ILE A 84 -3.50 0.39 25.10
CA ILE A 84 -4.55 -0.09 24.18
C ILE A 84 -4.69 0.85 23.00
N ALA A 85 -4.83 2.16 23.25
CA ALA A 85 -4.94 3.16 22.20
C ALA A 85 -3.72 3.15 21.27
N ARG A 86 -2.52 2.91 21.81
CA ARG A 86 -1.29 2.76 21.01
C ARG A 86 -1.37 1.54 20.10
N ASP A 87 -1.79 0.39 20.61
CA ASP A 87 -1.82 -0.85 19.83
C ASP A 87 -2.94 -0.85 18.78
N GLU A 88 -4.10 -0.24 19.08
CA GLU A 88 -5.15 0.06 18.09
C GLU A 88 -4.64 0.98 16.97
N THR A 89 -3.92 2.05 17.34
CA THR A 89 -3.30 2.96 16.37
C THR A 89 -2.26 2.24 15.51
N LEU A 90 -1.48 1.33 16.10
CA LEU A 90 -0.53 0.51 15.35
C LEU A 90 -1.27 -0.39 14.35
N GLU A 91 -2.33 -1.08 14.76
CA GLU A 91 -3.13 -1.93 13.87
C GLU A 91 -3.73 -1.14 12.68
N GLU A 92 -4.24 0.07 12.93
CA GLU A 92 -4.71 0.96 11.87
C GLU A 92 -3.58 1.33 10.88
N CYS A 93 -2.39 1.64 11.40
CA CYS A 93 -1.21 1.93 10.57
C CYS A 93 -0.80 0.71 9.72
N TRP A 94 -0.78 -0.49 10.32
CA TRP A 94 -0.50 -1.74 9.61
C TRP A 94 -1.47 -1.95 8.45
N ASN A 95 -2.77 -1.81 8.71
CA ASN A 95 -3.81 -1.98 7.71
C ASN A 95 -3.72 -0.95 6.59
N PHE A 96 -3.50 0.33 6.92
CA PHE A 96 -3.35 1.40 5.93
C PHE A 96 -2.17 1.15 4.99
N ILE A 97 -1.01 0.80 5.54
CA ILE A 97 0.22 0.56 4.78
C ILE A 97 0.08 -0.69 3.89
N ALA A 98 -0.51 -1.76 4.41
CA ALA A 98 -0.82 -2.97 3.64
C ALA A 98 -1.81 -2.69 2.49
N GLN A 99 -2.79 -1.80 2.67
CA GLN A 99 -3.71 -1.38 1.60
C GLN A 99 -3.00 -0.65 0.45
N GLN A 100 -1.97 0.16 0.75
CA GLN A 100 -1.10 0.75 -0.28
C GLN A 100 -0.22 -0.30 -0.97
N GLY A 101 -0.15 -1.50 -0.39
CA GLY A 101 0.49 -2.66 -0.96
C GLY A 101 1.93 -2.89 -0.50
N PHE A 102 2.40 -2.16 0.50
CA PHE A 102 3.72 -2.45 1.06
C PHE A 102 3.70 -3.76 1.85
N GLU A 103 4.85 -4.44 1.89
CA GLU A 103 5.06 -5.56 2.79
C GLU A 103 5.43 -4.99 4.17
N VAL A 104 4.60 -5.31 5.17
CA VAL A 104 4.81 -4.86 6.55
C VAL A 104 5.31 -6.04 7.37
N LYS A 105 6.42 -5.84 8.08
CA LYS A 105 6.99 -6.85 8.99
C LYS A 105 7.01 -6.30 10.40
N GLU A 106 6.80 -7.21 11.35
CA GLU A 106 6.89 -6.86 12.76
C GLU A 106 8.37 -6.81 13.12
N SER A 107 8.81 -5.70 13.72
CA SER A 107 10.19 -5.51 14.15
C SER A 107 10.67 -6.69 15.01
N GLN A 108 11.73 -7.36 14.58
CA GLN A 108 12.43 -8.33 15.43
C GLN A 108 13.38 -7.57 16.35
N LYS A 109 13.28 -7.87 17.65
CA LYS A 109 14.04 -7.22 18.72
C LYS A 109 15.50 -7.66 18.71
#